data_AF-A0A6B0WRD1-F1
#
_entry.id   AF-A0A6B0WRD1-F1
#
_cell.length_a   1.000
_cell.length_b   1.000
_cell.length_c   1.000
_cell.angle_alpha   90.00
_cell.angle_beta   90.00
_cell.angle_gamma   90.00
#
_symmetry.space_group_name_H-M   'P 1'
#
loop_
_entity.id
_entity.type
_entity.pdbx_description
1 polymer ?
#
loop_
_entity_poly.entity_id
_entity_poly.type
_entity_poly.pdbx_seq_one_letter_code
_entity_poly.pdbx_strand_id
1 'polypeptide(L)'
;MSESHHIVIADRTVPFEETIARFGEALYKKCRFQTRARRFYDTVWIADCYTDYVQSALFRKYEGPLMEGIALRTMGKGLSKQQVLAGAMAEAVERISFFDALASGRETPIYELTSDVELVPSNMKVSDVPHLNDSANGVSAGNTVLECVFHGLLEMHEHLDVGRHFYWPGLEHRQFIDPNLTGFSPRVTEKMLAVAVPGENEKVTTVHAVVCPKDLGPLVRTCTHLDGRMALQRAFNETVQSHKTRFVSDLQSFDTEIALWDLPNHFTDDLITDIQVVLSGMKSSVYVQDWTDPEMQIPVLRPFSLKTAEHERDHAMIETYVHRIMVDSGNYIVWT
;
A
#
# COMPACT_ATOMS: atom_id res chain seq x y z
N MET A 1 4.23 -26.54 -22.72
CA MET A 1 3.05 -25.70 -22.43
C MET A 1 3.04 -25.46 -20.94
N SER A 2 3.69 -24.39 -20.47
CA SER A 2 3.67 -24.03 -19.05
C SER A 2 2.60 -22.96 -18.85
N GLU A 3 1.55 -23.30 -18.13
CA GLU A 3 0.60 -22.32 -17.62
C GLU A 3 1.37 -21.40 -16.65
N SER A 4 1.55 -20.14 -17.06
CA SER A 4 2.01 -19.08 -16.17
C SER A 4 0.89 -18.82 -15.16
N HIS A 5 0.99 -19.42 -13.98
CA HIS A 5 0.21 -19.03 -12.81
C HIS A 5 0.63 -17.61 -12.41
N HIS A 6 0.11 -16.60 -13.10
CA HIS A 6 0.13 -15.25 -12.59
C HIS A 6 -0.76 -15.24 -11.36
N ILE A 7 -0.14 -15.09 -10.20
CA ILE A 7 -0.79 -14.84 -8.92
C ILE A 7 -1.57 -13.54 -9.07
N VAL A 8 -2.82 -13.62 -9.52
CA VAL A 8 -3.81 -12.55 -9.36
C VAL A 8 -4.57 -12.89 -8.08
N ILE A 9 -3.84 -12.86 -6.96
CA ILE A 9 -4.45 -12.78 -5.64
C ILE A 9 -4.47 -11.30 -5.33
N ALA A 10 -5.63 -10.68 -5.42
CA ALA A 10 -5.90 -9.47 -4.66
C ALA A 10 -6.86 -9.93 -3.57
N ASP A 11 -6.56 -9.60 -2.32
CA ASP A 11 -7.34 -10.01 -1.15
C ASP A 11 -8.74 -9.41 -1.24
N ARG A 12 -9.61 -10.08 -1.99
CA ARG A 12 -10.88 -9.57 -2.52
C ARG A 12 -11.89 -10.70 -2.54
N THR A 13 -13.08 -10.38 -2.05
CA THR A 13 -14.22 -11.28 -1.92
C THR A 13 -15.11 -11.30 -3.16
N VAL A 14 -14.92 -10.35 -4.08
CA VAL A 14 -15.70 -10.22 -5.31
C VAL A 14 -14.79 -9.92 -6.52
N PRO A 15 -15.24 -10.23 -7.75
CA PRO A 15 -14.52 -9.86 -8.96
C PRO A 15 -14.28 -8.34 -9.10
N PHE A 16 -13.22 -7.97 -9.81
CA PHE A 16 -12.87 -6.56 -10.00
C PHE A 16 -13.92 -5.79 -10.82
N GLU A 17 -14.59 -6.43 -11.77
CA GLU A 17 -15.67 -5.82 -12.55
C GLU A 17 -16.83 -5.35 -11.66
N GLU A 18 -17.18 -6.17 -10.67
CA GLU A 18 -18.20 -5.83 -9.68
C GLU A 18 -17.73 -4.68 -8.79
N THR A 19 -16.47 -4.73 -8.34
CA THR A 19 -15.85 -3.64 -7.57
C THR A 19 -15.88 -2.33 -8.35
N ILE A 20 -15.50 -2.33 -9.64
CA ILE A 20 -15.51 -1.15 -10.51
C ILE A 20 -16.91 -0.59 -10.65
N ALA A 21 -17.92 -1.43 -10.87
CA ALA A 21 -19.31 -0.97 -11.00
C ALA A 21 -19.79 -0.30 -9.70
N ARG A 22 -19.63 -1.00 -8.57
CA ARG A 22 -20.07 -0.53 -7.26
C ARG A 22 -19.36 0.75 -6.82
N PHE A 23 -18.04 0.82 -7.00
CA PHE A 23 -17.25 1.97 -6.58
C PHE A 23 -17.48 3.15 -7.53
N GLY A 24 -17.70 2.90 -8.82
CA GLY A 24 -18.10 3.92 -9.78
C GLY A 24 -19.44 4.56 -9.42
N GLU A 25 -20.45 3.75 -9.09
CA GLU A 25 -21.75 4.26 -8.61
C GLU A 25 -21.61 5.10 -7.33
N ALA A 26 -20.78 4.65 -6.38
CA ALA A 26 -20.51 5.40 -5.17
C ALA A 26 -19.84 6.75 -5.46
N LEU A 27 -18.78 6.77 -6.27
CA LEU A 27 -18.08 8.01 -6.65
C LEU A 27 -19.00 9.00 -7.36
N TYR A 28 -19.90 8.54 -8.22
CA TYR A 28 -20.86 9.41 -8.93
C TYR A 28 -21.82 10.16 -8.01
N LYS A 29 -22.01 9.71 -6.76
CA LYS A 29 -22.80 10.45 -5.76
C LYS A 29 -22.08 11.72 -5.29
N LYS A 30 -20.75 11.76 -5.38
CA LYS A 30 -19.90 12.84 -4.85
C LYS A 30 -19.25 13.69 -5.93
N CYS A 31 -18.89 13.08 -7.06
CA CYS A 31 -18.06 13.71 -8.08
C CYS A 31 -18.23 13.07 -9.45
N ARG A 32 -17.79 13.76 -10.50
CA ARG A 32 -17.48 13.13 -11.78
C ARG A 32 -16.05 12.64 -11.74
N PHE A 33 -15.80 11.52 -12.40
CA PHE A 33 -14.46 10.97 -12.48
C PHE A 33 -14.17 10.34 -13.84
N GLN A 34 -12.89 10.17 -14.14
CA GLN A 34 -12.39 9.46 -15.29
C GLN A 34 -11.22 8.58 -14.87
N THR A 35 -11.25 7.31 -15.27
CA THR A 35 -10.13 6.38 -15.06
C THR A 35 -9.36 6.11 -16.35
N ARG A 36 -8.05 5.92 -16.22
CA ARG A 36 -7.18 5.59 -17.36
C ARG A 36 -6.09 4.62 -16.94
N ALA A 37 -6.22 3.38 -17.40
CA ALA A 37 -5.20 2.34 -17.23
C ALA A 37 -4.15 2.36 -18.36
N ARG A 38 -2.90 2.09 -18.02
CA ARG A 38 -1.76 1.97 -18.92
C ARG A 38 -0.88 0.81 -18.47
N ARG A 39 -0.27 0.11 -19.43
CA ARG A 39 0.68 -0.97 -19.17
C ARG A 39 2.11 -0.44 -19.20
N PHE A 40 2.94 -0.94 -18.30
CA PHE A 40 4.34 -0.62 -18.08
C PHE A 40 5.14 -1.92 -18.09
N TYR A 41 6.29 -1.90 -18.75
CA TYR A 41 7.22 -3.03 -18.77
C TYR A 41 6.63 -4.34 -19.26
N ASP A 42 5.56 -4.26 -20.05
CA ASP A 42 4.75 -5.39 -20.47
C ASP A 42 4.28 -6.30 -19.33
N THR A 43 4.28 -5.84 -18.07
CA THR A 43 3.93 -6.66 -16.90
C THR A 43 3.02 -5.93 -15.92
N VAL A 44 3.35 -4.69 -15.55
CA VAL A 44 2.60 -3.91 -14.56
C VAL A 44 1.56 -3.05 -15.25
N TRP A 45 0.35 -3.02 -14.70
CA TRP A 45 -0.63 -2.00 -15.03
C TRP A 45 -0.62 -0.91 -13.96
N ILE A 46 -0.81 0.34 -14.39
CA ILE A 46 -1.09 1.47 -13.49
C ILE A 46 -2.32 2.19 -14.06
N ALA A 47 -3.25 2.53 -13.19
CA ALA A 47 -4.38 3.39 -13.54
C ALA A 47 -4.33 4.69 -12.77
N ASP A 48 -4.70 5.78 -13.43
CA ASP A 48 -5.02 7.05 -12.77
C ASP A 48 -6.56 7.16 -12.67
N CYS A 49 -7.09 7.66 -11.56
CA CYS A 49 -8.46 8.13 -11.41
C CYS A 49 -8.42 9.63 -11.15
N TYR A 50 -8.98 10.41 -12.07
CA TYR A 50 -9.09 11.87 -11.96
C TYR A 50 -10.52 12.21 -11.58
N THR A 51 -10.72 13.00 -10.54
CA THR A 51 -12.06 13.45 -10.11
C THR A 51 -12.16 14.97 -10.12
N ASP A 52 -13.37 15.49 -10.29
CA ASP A 52 -13.65 16.93 -10.13
C ASP A 52 -13.96 17.33 -8.67
N TYR A 53 -13.66 16.46 -7.71
CA TYR A 53 -13.90 16.70 -6.28
C TYR A 53 -13.11 17.91 -5.77
N VAL A 54 -13.81 18.86 -5.14
CA VAL A 54 -13.26 20.17 -4.77
C VAL A 54 -12.97 20.23 -3.27
N GLN A 55 -11.80 19.73 -2.85
CA GLN A 55 -11.19 20.01 -1.54
C GLN A 55 -9.66 20.08 -1.61
N SER A 56 -9.16 21.01 -2.42
CA SER A 56 -7.73 21.13 -2.73
C SER A 56 -6.84 21.41 -1.50
N ALA A 57 -7.37 22.03 -0.44
CA ALA A 57 -6.59 22.34 0.77
C ALA A 57 -6.25 21.09 1.58
N LEU A 58 -7.24 20.22 1.86
CA LEU A 58 -7.00 18.95 2.54
C LEU A 58 -6.18 18.02 1.64
N PHE A 59 -6.50 17.92 0.36
CA PHE A 59 -5.69 17.12 -0.56
C PHE A 59 -4.21 17.53 -0.55
N ARG A 60 -3.90 18.83 -0.67
CA ARG A 60 -2.50 19.32 -0.60
C ARG A 60 -1.81 19.03 0.72
N LYS A 61 -2.55 19.03 1.84
CA LYS A 61 -2.01 18.71 3.16
C LYS A 61 -1.55 17.24 3.22
N TYR A 62 -2.37 16.33 2.72
CA TYR A 62 -2.15 14.88 2.89
C TYR A 62 -1.34 14.24 1.74
N GLU A 63 -1.49 14.74 0.52
CA GLU A 63 -0.93 14.12 -0.70
C GLU A 63 0.20 14.97 -1.33
N GLY A 64 0.45 16.15 -0.75
CA GLY A 64 1.46 17.09 -1.24
C GLY A 64 1.02 17.85 -2.51
N PRO A 65 1.91 18.68 -3.07
CA PRO A 65 1.62 19.48 -4.26
C PRO A 65 1.69 18.61 -5.50
N LEU A 66 0.58 18.01 -5.93
CA LEU A 66 0.52 17.47 -7.30
C LEU A 66 0.49 18.63 -8.32
N MET A 67 1.44 18.57 -9.26
CA MET A 67 1.71 19.57 -10.31
C MET A 67 0.66 19.62 -11.45
N GLU A 68 -0.47 18.93 -11.34
CA GLU A 68 -1.46 18.80 -12.43
C GLU A 68 -2.89 19.19 -11.97
N GLY A 69 -3.08 20.45 -11.56
CA GLY A 69 -4.40 21.09 -11.46
C GLY A 69 -5.09 21.05 -10.09
N ILE A 70 -6.41 21.30 -10.10
CA ILE A 70 -7.30 21.38 -8.91
C ILE A 70 -8.00 20.02 -8.65
N ALA A 71 -7.89 19.07 -9.57
CA ALA A 71 -8.54 17.76 -9.53
C ALA A 71 -7.81 16.79 -8.59
N LEU A 72 -8.58 16.05 -7.79
CA LEU A 72 -8.06 14.91 -7.03
C LEU A 72 -7.59 13.83 -8.02
N ARG A 73 -6.37 13.33 -7.83
CA ARG A 73 -5.82 12.22 -8.60
C ARG A 73 -5.40 11.11 -7.64
N THR A 74 -5.97 9.93 -7.83
CA THR A 74 -5.57 8.70 -7.13
C THR A 74 -5.08 7.66 -8.14
N MET A 75 -4.41 6.61 -7.67
CA MET A 75 -3.76 5.66 -8.57
C MET A 75 -3.91 4.20 -8.14
N GLY A 76 -4.15 3.32 -9.11
CA GLY A 76 -4.16 1.87 -8.91
C GLY A 76 -2.93 1.20 -9.50
N LYS A 77 -2.51 0.09 -8.90
CA LYS A 77 -1.32 -0.68 -9.28
C LYS A 77 -1.60 -2.19 -9.20
N GLY A 78 -1.04 -2.98 -10.12
CA GLY A 78 -1.39 -4.40 -10.23
C GLY A 78 -1.00 -5.05 -11.56
N LEU A 79 -1.47 -6.28 -11.78
CA LEU A 79 -1.09 -7.11 -12.93
C LEU A 79 -2.16 -7.21 -14.01
N SER A 80 -3.38 -6.78 -13.73
CA SER A 80 -4.48 -6.74 -14.70
C SER A 80 -5.07 -5.35 -14.81
N LYS A 81 -5.66 -5.05 -15.96
CA LYS A 81 -6.33 -3.77 -16.21
C LYS A 81 -7.46 -3.53 -15.21
N GLN A 82 -8.27 -4.55 -14.91
CA GLN A 82 -9.41 -4.42 -14.00
C GLN A 82 -8.96 -4.23 -12.56
N GLN A 83 -7.94 -4.96 -12.10
CA GLN A 83 -7.37 -4.76 -10.76
C GLN A 83 -6.96 -3.31 -10.54
N VAL A 84 -6.27 -2.70 -11.51
CA VAL A 84 -5.78 -1.32 -11.34
C VAL A 84 -6.88 -0.28 -11.43
N LEU A 85 -7.91 -0.52 -12.25
CA LEU A 85 -9.08 0.36 -12.30
C LEU A 85 -9.84 0.31 -10.97
N ALA A 86 -10.06 -0.89 -10.43
CA ALA A 86 -10.66 -1.08 -9.11
C ALA A 86 -9.82 -0.41 -8.01
N GLY A 87 -8.50 -0.61 -8.01
CA GLY A 87 -7.60 0.00 -7.03
C GLY A 87 -7.59 1.53 -7.09
N ALA A 88 -7.57 2.13 -8.28
CA ALA A 88 -7.60 3.59 -8.41
C ALA A 88 -8.93 4.19 -7.91
N MET A 89 -10.04 3.49 -8.16
CA MET A 89 -11.35 3.90 -7.63
C MET A 89 -11.46 3.70 -6.12
N ALA A 90 -10.89 2.62 -5.58
CA ALA A 90 -10.85 2.35 -4.15
C ALA A 90 -10.14 3.47 -3.40
N GLU A 91 -8.95 3.85 -3.87
CA GLU A 91 -8.19 4.97 -3.31
C GLU A 91 -8.97 6.29 -3.43
N ALA A 92 -9.70 6.52 -4.54
CA ALA A 92 -10.56 7.71 -4.66
C ALA A 92 -11.69 7.75 -3.63
N VAL A 93 -12.40 6.62 -3.44
CA VAL A 93 -13.48 6.48 -2.44
C VAL A 93 -12.94 6.71 -1.04
N GLU A 94 -11.80 6.12 -0.74
CA GLU A 94 -11.10 6.25 0.53
C GLU A 94 -10.74 7.71 0.84
N ARG A 95 -10.03 8.38 -0.09
CA ARG A 95 -9.62 9.78 0.09
C ARG A 95 -10.80 10.73 0.19
N ILE A 96 -11.83 10.57 -0.64
CA ILE A 96 -13.03 11.41 -0.57
C ILE A 96 -13.76 11.20 0.78
N SER A 97 -13.94 9.96 1.22
CA SER A 97 -14.60 9.66 2.51
C SER A 97 -13.85 10.28 3.69
N PHE A 98 -12.52 10.18 3.67
CA PHE A 98 -11.63 10.75 4.68
C PHE A 98 -11.68 12.28 4.69
N PHE A 99 -11.54 12.92 3.53
CA PHE A 99 -11.55 14.39 3.43
C PHE A 99 -12.91 15.00 3.74
N ASP A 100 -14.02 14.40 3.29
CA ASP A 100 -15.37 14.87 3.62
C ASP A 100 -15.59 14.84 5.14
N ALA A 101 -15.23 13.73 5.79
CA ALA A 101 -15.38 13.59 7.24
C ALA A 101 -14.55 14.62 8.02
N LEU A 102 -13.29 14.84 7.63
CA LEU A 102 -12.44 15.85 8.25
C LEU A 102 -13.00 17.26 8.07
N ALA A 103 -13.45 17.60 6.86
CA ALA A 103 -13.96 18.93 6.54
C ALA A 103 -15.28 19.25 7.26
N SER A 104 -16.16 18.25 7.42
CA SER A 104 -17.42 18.41 8.13
C SER A 104 -17.29 18.25 9.65
N GLY A 105 -16.11 17.87 10.16
CA GLY A 105 -15.93 17.49 11.57
C GLY A 105 -16.79 16.30 11.97
N ARG A 106 -17.06 15.37 11.05
CA ARG A 106 -17.89 14.19 11.31
C ARG A 106 -17.17 13.28 12.31
N GLU A 107 -17.90 12.89 13.36
CA GLU A 107 -17.40 11.88 14.29
C GLU A 107 -17.26 10.54 13.59
N THR A 108 -16.09 9.92 13.74
CA THR A 108 -15.74 8.63 13.16
C THR A 108 -15.62 7.62 14.29
N PRO A 109 -16.53 6.64 14.39
CA PRO A 109 -16.54 5.73 15.52
C PRO A 109 -15.30 4.83 15.51
N ILE A 110 -14.83 4.50 16.70
CA ILE A 110 -13.70 3.61 16.92
C ILE A 110 -14.21 2.32 17.56
N TYR A 111 -13.78 1.19 17.00
CA TYR A 111 -14.07 -0.15 17.49
C TYR A 111 -12.77 -0.81 17.95
N GLU A 112 -12.84 -1.70 18.94
CA GLU A 112 -11.76 -2.64 19.22
C GLU A 112 -11.93 -3.87 18.30
N LEU A 113 -10.84 -4.30 17.67
CA LEU A 113 -10.80 -5.52 16.87
C LEU A 113 -10.36 -6.69 17.75
N THR A 114 -11.27 -7.65 17.98
CA THR A 114 -11.01 -8.80 18.86
C THR A 114 -10.20 -9.89 18.13
N SER A 115 -9.68 -10.85 18.89
CA SER A 115 -9.01 -12.04 18.33
C SER A 115 -9.93 -12.91 17.46
N ASP A 116 -11.24 -12.80 17.66
CA ASP A 116 -12.25 -13.50 16.86
C ASP A 116 -12.69 -12.70 15.63
N VAL A 117 -11.99 -11.61 15.30
CA VAL A 117 -12.24 -10.75 14.13
C VAL A 117 -13.59 -10.04 14.21
N GLU A 118 -14.02 -9.69 15.44
CA GLU A 118 -15.21 -8.89 15.66
C GLU A 118 -14.84 -7.43 15.98
N LEU A 119 -15.67 -6.50 15.50
CA LEU A 119 -15.57 -5.07 15.82
C LEU A 119 -16.51 -4.75 16.98
N VAL A 120 -15.96 -4.54 18.16
CA VAL A 120 -16.71 -4.22 19.38
C VAL A 120 -16.64 -2.71 19.63
N PRO A 121 -17.76 -2.02 19.93
CA PRO A 121 -17.73 -0.58 20.20
C PRO A 121 -16.73 -0.21 21.32
N SER A 122 -15.86 0.75 21.03
CA SER A 122 -14.92 1.31 22.00
C SER A 122 -15.45 2.62 22.59
N ASN A 123 -15.02 2.94 23.82
CA ASN A 123 -15.24 4.26 24.41
C ASN A 123 -14.17 5.29 23.99
N MET A 124 -13.17 4.86 23.22
CA MET A 124 -12.08 5.69 22.72
C MET A 124 -12.61 6.72 21.73
N LYS A 125 -12.25 7.99 21.93
CA LYS A 125 -12.51 9.06 20.98
C LYS A 125 -11.26 9.37 20.18
N VAL A 126 -11.43 9.91 18.99
CA VAL A 126 -10.32 10.41 18.16
C VAL A 126 -9.47 11.43 18.92
N SER A 127 -10.08 12.27 19.75
CA SER A 127 -9.37 13.24 20.60
C SER A 127 -8.41 12.60 21.61
N ASP A 128 -8.63 11.34 21.95
CA ASP A 128 -7.83 10.59 22.92
C ASP A 128 -6.59 9.95 22.27
N VAL A 129 -6.51 9.97 20.94
CA VAL A 129 -5.40 9.42 20.16
C VAL A 129 -4.78 10.54 19.32
N PRO A 130 -3.81 11.30 19.88
CA PRO A 130 -3.13 12.35 19.15
C PRO A 130 -2.53 11.83 17.84
N HIS A 131 -2.49 12.68 16.81
CA HIS A 131 -1.91 12.39 15.50
C HIS A 131 -2.61 11.34 14.65
N LEU A 132 -3.64 10.64 15.17
CA LEU A 132 -4.35 9.61 14.42
C LEU A 132 -4.84 10.12 13.06
N ASN A 133 -5.30 11.38 12.97
CA ASN A 133 -5.81 11.95 11.73
C ASN A 133 -4.80 12.84 10.98
N ASP A 134 -3.51 12.83 11.35
CA ASP A 134 -2.49 13.66 10.70
C ASP A 134 -2.01 13.09 9.37
N SER A 135 -2.21 11.79 9.14
CA SER A 135 -1.98 11.09 7.87
C SER A 135 -3.21 10.30 7.42
N ALA A 136 -3.20 9.83 6.18
CA ALA A 136 -4.18 8.89 5.64
C ALA A 136 -3.63 7.44 5.56
N ASN A 137 -2.57 7.15 6.31
CA ASN A 137 -1.91 5.85 6.34
C ASN A 137 -2.82 4.78 6.97
N GLY A 138 -2.92 3.61 6.34
CA GLY A 138 -3.75 2.51 6.83
C GLY A 138 -5.25 2.73 6.66
N VAL A 139 -5.69 3.85 6.08
CA VAL A 139 -7.07 4.02 5.64
C VAL A 139 -7.23 3.16 4.39
N SER A 140 -8.31 2.36 4.32
CA SER A 140 -8.53 1.45 3.20
C SER A 140 -10.00 1.34 2.83
N ALA A 141 -10.30 1.37 1.53
CA ALA A 141 -11.61 1.05 0.98
C ALA A 141 -11.69 -0.38 0.41
N GLY A 142 -12.84 -1.03 0.57
CA GLY A 142 -13.06 -2.42 0.19
C GLY A 142 -14.55 -2.74 0.02
N ASN A 143 -14.85 -3.89 -0.59
CA ASN A 143 -16.24 -4.33 -0.78
C ASN A 143 -16.88 -4.78 0.53
N THR A 144 -16.06 -5.25 1.47
CA THR A 144 -16.48 -5.70 2.80
C THR A 144 -15.61 -5.04 3.87
N VAL A 145 -16.12 -5.01 5.10
CA VAL A 145 -15.38 -4.56 6.29
C VAL A 145 -14.06 -5.32 6.43
N LEU A 146 -14.09 -6.65 6.22
CA LEU A 146 -12.91 -7.51 6.38
C LEU A 146 -11.82 -7.22 5.35
N GLU A 147 -12.17 -6.88 4.11
CA GLU A 147 -11.18 -6.46 3.10
C GLU A 147 -10.43 -5.20 3.56
N CYS A 148 -11.15 -4.19 4.07
CA CYS A 148 -10.54 -2.96 4.57
C CYS A 148 -9.67 -3.21 5.81
N VAL A 149 -10.17 -4.04 6.74
CA VAL A 149 -9.42 -4.38 7.96
C VAL A 149 -8.13 -5.11 7.60
N PHE A 150 -8.19 -6.13 6.74
CA PHE A 150 -6.99 -6.88 6.36
C PHE A 150 -5.98 -5.99 5.63
N HIS A 151 -6.42 -5.22 4.63
CA HIS A 151 -5.53 -4.32 3.89
C HIS A 151 -4.90 -3.25 4.78
N GLY A 152 -5.70 -2.60 5.62
CA GLY A 152 -5.23 -1.57 6.55
C GLY A 152 -4.30 -2.12 7.64
N LEU A 153 -4.50 -3.37 8.09
CA LEU A 153 -3.57 -4.05 9.00
C LEU A 153 -2.20 -4.28 8.36
N LEU A 154 -2.16 -4.65 7.09
CA LEU A 154 -0.90 -4.81 6.35
C LEU A 154 -0.17 -3.47 6.22
N GLU A 155 -0.88 -2.40 5.82
CA GLU A 155 -0.28 -1.06 5.77
C GLU A 155 0.18 -0.56 7.15
N MET A 156 -0.58 -0.85 8.21
CA MET A 156 -0.17 -0.55 9.58
C MET A 156 1.17 -1.24 9.94
N HIS A 157 1.36 -2.49 9.54
CA HIS A 157 2.62 -3.21 9.72
C HIS A 157 3.76 -2.64 8.88
N GLU A 158 3.48 -2.14 7.68
CA GLU A 158 4.47 -1.45 6.86
C GLU A 158 5.10 -0.28 7.62
N HIS A 159 4.26 0.54 8.25
CA HIS A 159 4.70 1.70 9.03
C HIS A 159 5.43 1.29 10.32
N LEU A 160 4.95 0.26 11.02
CA LEU A 160 5.63 -0.27 12.21
C LEU A 160 7.04 -0.76 11.90
N ASP A 161 7.16 -1.56 10.83
CA ASP A 161 8.42 -2.18 10.47
C ASP A 161 9.41 -1.12 9.97
N VAL A 162 8.98 -0.18 9.12
CA VAL A 162 9.82 0.96 8.72
C VAL A 162 10.29 1.76 9.95
N GLY A 163 9.41 2.02 10.91
CA GLY A 163 9.74 2.72 12.16
C GLY A 163 10.81 2.01 12.99
N ARG A 164 10.76 0.67 13.04
CA ARG A 164 11.75 -0.14 13.75
C ARG A 164 13.16 0.01 13.17
N HIS A 165 13.29 0.28 11.87
CA HIS A 165 14.58 0.34 11.18
C HIS A 165 15.19 1.73 11.10
N PHE A 166 14.61 2.74 11.75
CA PHE A 166 15.19 4.10 11.79
C PHE A 166 16.63 4.14 12.36
N TYR A 167 16.95 3.25 13.30
CA TYR A 167 18.27 3.17 13.94
C TYR A 167 19.28 2.32 13.16
N TRP A 168 18.81 1.54 12.19
CA TRP A 168 19.64 0.75 11.28
C TRP A 168 19.41 1.28 9.85
N PRO A 169 20.06 2.39 9.50
CA PRO A 169 19.90 2.97 8.17
C PRO A 169 20.51 2.07 7.08
N GLY A 170 20.08 2.27 5.84
CA GLY A 170 20.81 1.76 4.68
C GLY A 170 20.33 0.40 4.19
N LEU A 171 21.19 -0.44 3.61
CA LEU A 171 20.87 -1.82 3.16
C LEU A 171 21.64 -2.94 3.90
N GLU A 172 22.68 -2.62 4.67
CA GLU A 172 23.71 -3.56 5.14
C GLU A 172 23.25 -4.74 6.02
N HIS A 173 22.11 -4.61 6.72
CA HIS A 173 21.58 -5.65 7.62
C HIS A 173 20.38 -6.41 7.03
N ARG A 174 20.17 -6.30 5.72
CA ARG A 174 19.03 -6.91 5.03
C ARG A 174 19.48 -8.06 4.15
N GLN A 175 18.53 -8.92 3.84
CA GLN A 175 18.76 -10.05 2.97
C GLN A 175 18.23 -9.75 1.57
N PHE A 176 19.11 -9.77 0.57
CA PHE A 176 18.74 -9.60 -0.82
C PHE A 176 17.90 -10.80 -1.30
N ILE A 177 16.74 -10.49 -1.87
CA ILE A 177 15.75 -11.45 -2.35
C ILE A 177 15.97 -11.65 -3.86
N ASP A 178 15.84 -12.89 -4.35
CA ASP A 178 15.71 -13.15 -5.78
C ASP A 178 14.44 -12.46 -6.36
N PRO A 179 14.57 -11.43 -7.22
CA PRO A 179 13.40 -10.76 -7.79
C PRO A 179 12.57 -11.68 -8.72
N ASN A 180 13.11 -12.83 -9.16
CA ASN A 180 12.37 -13.81 -9.95
C ASN A 180 11.22 -14.47 -9.18
N LEU A 181 11.18 -14.36 -7.85
CA LEU A 181 10.05 -14.83 -7.03
C LEU A 181 8.72 -14.10 -7.35
N THR A 182 8.79 -12.95 -8.02
CA THR A 182 7.60 -12.26 -8.55
C THR A 182 6.90 -13.01 -9.70
N GLY A 183 7.61 -13.90 -10.40
CA GLY A 183 7.12 -14.51 -11.64
C GLY A 183 7.11 -13.57 -12.86
N PHE A 184 7.74 -12.40 -12.78
CA PHE A 184 7.93 -11.52 -13.94
C PHE A 184 8.98 -12.07 -14.91
N SER A 185 9.01 -11.52 -16.13
CA SER A 185 10.03 -11.91 -17.11
C SER A 185 11.44 -11.54 -16.60
N PRO A 186 12.49 -12.32 -16.92
CA PRO A 186 13.87 -12.05 -16.50
C PRO A 186 14.35 -10.61 -16.80
N ARG A 187 13.95 -10.07 -17.95
CA ARG A 187 14.28 -8.70 -18.37
C ARG A 187 13.80 -7.63 -17.36
N VAL A 188 12.69 -7.88 -16.66
CA VAL A 188 12.15 -6.96 -15.65
C VAL A 188 12.81 -7.20 -14.31
N THR A 189 13.01 -8.46 -13.92
CA THR A 189 13.58 -8.83 -12.62
C THR A 189 15.04 -8.39 -12.49
N GLU A 190 15.82 -8.40 -13.56
CA GLU A 190 17.17 -7.80 -13.65
C GLU A 190 17.21 -6.29 -13.35
N LYS A 191 16.07 -5.60 -13.43
CA LYS A 191 15.93 -4.15 -13.20
C LYS A 191 15.38 -3.82 -11.81
N MET A 192 15.30 -4.80 -10.94
CA MET A 192 14.76 -4.69 -9.60
C MET A 192 15.81 -5.15 -8.59
N LEU A 193 16.04 -4.32 -7.58
CA LEU A 193 16.71 -4.74 -6.35
C LEU A 193 15.64 -4.96 -5.29
N ALA A 194 15.70 -6.10 -4.59
CA ALA A 194 14.70 -6.47 -3.59
C ALA A 194 15.38 -6.88 -2.30
N VAL A 195 14.85 -6.42 -1.16
CA VAL A 195 15.37 -6.80 0.16
C VAL A 195 14.25 -7.11 1.14
N ALA A 196 14.43 -8.19 1.90
CA ALA A 196 13.56 -8.56 3.00
C ALA A 196 14.00 -7.86 4.28
N VAL A 197 13.02 -7.50 5.09
CA VAL A 197 13.22 -6.70 6.29
C VAL A 197 12.63 -7.43 7.49
N PRO A 198 13.38 -7.65 8.58
CA PRO A 198 12.82 -8.26 9.78
C PRO A 198 11.70 -7.38 10.36
N GLY A 199 10.48 -7.90 10.40
CA GLY A 199 9.31 -7.21 10.94
C GLY A 199 9.11 -7.42 12.44
N GLU A 200 8.18 -6.68 13.05
CA GLU A 200 7.71 -6.92 14.42
C GLU A 200 6.91 -8.20 14.57
N ASN A 201 6.19 -8.56 13.51
CA ASN A 201 5.42 -9.79 13.39
C ASN A 201 6.11 -10.70 12.39
N GLU A 202 6.66 -11.82 12.86
CA GLU A 202 7.39 -12.79 12.00
C GLU A 202 6.52 -13.42 10.90
N LYS A 203 5.19 -13.31 11.02
CA LYS A 203 4.23 -13.84 10.05
C LYS A 203 3.90 -12.85 8.93
N VAL A 204 4.26 -11.57 9.09
CA VAL A 204 4.06 -10.52 8.09
C VAL A 204 5.41 -10.23 7.45
N THR A 205 5.52 -10.50 6.15
CA THR A 205 6.74 -10.23 5.39
C THR A 205 6.75 -8.79 4.94
N THR A 206 7.84 -8.08 5.22
CA THR A 206 8.09 -6.70 4.75
C THR A 206 9.21 -6.69 3.73
N VAL A 207 8.96 -6.10 2.56
CA VAL A 207 9.90 -6.03 1.43
C VAL A 207 10.10 -4.60 1.00
N HIS A 208 11.35 -4.21 0.75
CA HIS A 208 11.66 -3.03 -0.06
C HIS A 208 12.01 -3.44 -1.49
N ALA A 209 11.42 -2.75 -2.46
CA ALA A 209 11.76 -2.87 -3.87
C ALA A 209 12.34 -1.56 -4.39
N VAL A 210 13.53 -1.63 -4.98
CA VAL A 210 14.23 -0.49 -5.58
C VAL A 210 14.28 -0.65 -7.09
N VAL A 211 13.97 0.44 -7.79
CA VAL A 211 14.11 0.58 -9.25
C VAL A 211 14.84 1.89 -9.52
N CYS A 212 15.72 1.94 -10.51
CA CYS A 212 16.47 3.15 -10.84
C CYS A 212 16.22 3.58 -12.29
N PRO A 213 15.24 4.45 -12.57
CA PRO A 213 15.15 5.16 -13.85
C PRO A 213 16.43 5.95 -14.12
N LYS A 214 16.94 5.89 -15.34
CA LYS A 214 18.21 6.53 -15.74
C LYS A 214 18.23 8.04 -15.55
N ASP A 215 17.06 8.68 -15.64
CA ASP A 215 16.87 10.13 -15.56
C ASP A 215 16.52 10.63 -14.16
N LEU A 216 16.09 9.76 -13.25
CA LEU A 216 15.63 10.14 -11.90
C LEU A 216 16.53 9.61 -10.78
N GLY A 217 17.27 8.53 -11.02
CA GLY A 217 18.00 7.82 -9.97
C GLY A 217 17.13 6.80 -9.23
N PRO A 218 17.64 6.22 -8.13
CA PRO A 218 16.98 5.14 -7.42
C PRO A 218 15.71 5.60 -6.68
N LEU A 219 14.67 4.77 -6.75
CA LEU A 219 13.40 4.95 -6.07
C LEU A 219 13.04 3.65 -5.35
N VAL A 220 12.44 3.78 -4.16
CA VAL A 220 12.10 2.64 -3.31
C VAL A 220 10.65 2.72 -2.84
N ARG A 221 10.00 1.56 -2.74
CA ARG A 221 8.77 1.37 -1.98
C ARG A 221 8.88 0.18 -1.06
N THR A 222 8.15 0.27 0.04
CA THR A 222 8.00 -0.79 1.04
C THR A 222 6.60 -1.36 0.87
N CYS A 223 6.45 -2.67 0.98
CA CYS A 223 5.13 -3.27 1.13
C CYS A 223 5.19 -4.46 2.08
N THR A 224 4.04 -4.80 2.65
CA THR A 224 3.88 -5.97 3.50
C THR A 224 2.81 -6.93 2.99
N HIS A 225 2.94 -8.20 3.36
CA HIS A 225 1.90 -9.22 3.16
C HIS A 225 2.18 -10.47 4.01
N LEU A 226 1.16 -11.31 4.22
CA LEU A 226 1.34 -12.65 4.78
C LEU A 226 2.03 -13.63 3.81
N ASP A 227 1.97 -13.36 2.51
CA ASP A 227 2.70 -14.04 1.45
C ASP A 227 3.83 -13.14 0.97
N GLY A 228 5.08 -13.49 1.27
CA GLY A 228 6.21 -12.66 0.89
C GLY A 228 6.36 -12.42 -0.61
N ARG A 229 5.84 -13.31 -1.48
CA ARG A 229 5.83 -13.08 -2.93
C ARG A 229 4.85 -11.98 -3.31
N MET A 230 3.70 -11.93 -2.63
CA MET A 230 2.76 -10.81 -2.79
C MET A 230 3.34 -9.51 -2.24
N ALA A 231 4.05 -9.52 -1.10
CA ALA A 231 4.76 -8.35 -0.59
C ALA A 231 5.78 -7.81 -1.60
N LEU A 232 6.60 -8.70 -2.18
CA LEU A 232 7.57 -8.38 -3.23
C LEU A 232 6.92 -7.78 -4.48
N GLN A 233 5.84 -8.41 -4.96
CA GLN A 233 5.07 -7.94 -6.12
C GLN A 233 4.45 -6.56 -5.87
N ARG A 234 3.85 -6.34 -4.69
CA ARG A 234 3.28 -5.05 -4.29
C ARG A 234 4.36 -3.96 -4.27
N ALA A 235 5.49 -4.23 -3.59
CA ALA A 235 6.59 -3.28 -3.49
C ALA A 235 7.10 -2.87 -4.87
N PHE A 236 7.27 -3.83 -5.79
CA PHE A 236 7.65 -3.52 -7.17
C PHE A 236 6.62 -2.62 -7.87
N ASN A 237 5.35 -3.02 -7.84
CA ASN A 237 4.27 -2.32 -8.53
C ASN A 237 4.14 -0.86 -8.04
N GLU A 238 4.32 -0.61 -6.75
CA GLU A 238 4.30 0.73 -6.17
C GLU A 238 5.54 1.54 -6.56
N THR A 239 6.72 0.92 -6.66
CA THR A 239 7.91 1.62 -7.16
C THR A 239 7.69 2.07 -8.60
N VAL A 240 7.12 1.21 -9.48
CA VAL A 240 6.79 1.59 -10.87
C VAL A 240 5.78 2.75 -10.94
N GLN A 241 4.80 2.75 -10.04
CA GLN A 241 3.79 3.82 -9.94
C GLN A 241 4.42 5.20 -9.66
N SER A 242 5.55 5.22 -8.95
CA SER A 242 6.18 6.45 -8.47
C SER A 242 6.90 7.26 -9.55
N HIS A 243 7.37 6.64 -10.63
CA HIS A 243 8.09 7.33 -11.71
C HIS A 243 7.44 7.20 -13.09
N LYS A 244 6.60 6.17 -13.32
CA LYS A 244 5.86 5.99 -14.58
C LYS A 244 6.76 5.95 -15.84
N THR A 245 8.01 5.52 -15.69
CA THR A 245 8.92 5.22 -16.81
C THR A 245 8.36 4.03 -17.58
N ARG A 246 8.12 4.18 -18.89
CA ARG A 246 7.34 3.18 -19.64
C ARG A 246 8.13 1.96 -20.10
N PHE A 247 9.41 2.14 -20.41
CA PHE A 247 10.22 1.11 -21.04
C PHE A 247 11.29 0.59 -20.08
N VAL A 248 11.42 -0.74 -20.02
CA VAL A 248 12.41 -1.42 -19.17
C VAL A 248 13.84 -1.03 -19.53
N SER A 249 14.08 -0.66 -20.79
CA SER A 249 15.38 -0.16 -21.28
C SER A 249 15.85 1.12 -20.59
N ASP A 250 14.93 1.85 -20.00
CA ASP A 250 15.18 3.15 -19.37
C ASP A 250 15.48 2.99 -17.87
N LEU A 251 15.56 1.74 -17.39
CA LEU A 251 15.97 1.38 -16.04
C LEU A 251 17.44 0.91 -16.03
N GLN A 252 18.15 1.28 -14.97
CA GLN A 252 19.44 0.67 -14.65
C GLN A 252 19.25 -0.77 -14.16
N SER A 253 20.26 -1.61 -14.38
CA SER A 253 20.31 -2.96 -13.81
C SER A 253 20.95 -2.92 -12.42
N PHE A 254 20.75 -3.98 -11.65
CA PHE A 254 21.42 -4.18 -10.37
C PHE A 254 22.30 -5.43 -10.40
N ASP A 255 23.40 -5.40 -9.65
CA ASP A 255 24.30 -6.53 -9.39
C ASP A 255 24.48 -6.69 -7.88
N THR A 256 24.04 -7.83 -7.34
CA THR A 256 24.08 -8.12 -5.91
C THR A 256 24.12 -9.63 -5.65
N GLU A 257 24.67 -10.02 -4.50
CA GLU A 257 24.65 -11.40 -4.05
C GLU A 257 23.30 -11.73 -3.39
N ILE A 258 22.53 -12.63 -4.01
CA ILE A 258 21.23 -13.05 -3.51
C ILE A 258 21.40 -13.98 -2.30
N ALA A 259 20.76 -13.61 -1.19
CA ALA A 259 20.78 -14.37 0.06
C ALA A 259 19.49 -15.16 0.32
N LEU A 260 18.35 -14.71 -0.21
CA LEU A 260 17.05 -15.36 -0.04
C LEU A 260 16.48 -15.81 -1.38
N TRP A 261 16.25 -17.11 -1.47
CA TRP A 261 15.68 -17.80 -2.64
C TRP A 261 14.25 -18.28 -2.41
N ASP A 262 13.70 -18.04 -1.21
CA ASP A 262 12.30 -18.27 -0.88
C ASP A 262 11.84 -17.26 0.18
N LEU A 263 10.54 -17.03 0.25
CA LEU A 263 9.91 -16.10 1.18
C LEU A 263 8.79 -16.82 1.95
N PRO A 264 8.58 -16.48 3.24
CA PRO A 264 7.55 -17.13 4.04
C PRO A 264 6.16 -16.84 3.49
N ASN A 265 5.26 -17.79 3.68
CA ASN A 265 3.86 -17.70 3.28
C ASN A 265 2.96 -18.21 4.40
N HIS A 266 2.16 -17.31 4.94
CA HIS A 266 1.13 -17.56 5.95
C HIS A 266 -0.26 -17.16 5.45
N PHE A 267 -0.38 -16.78 4.17
CA PHE A 267 -1.64 -16.39 3.56
C PHE A 267 -2.49 -17.63 3.24
N THR A 268 -3.78 -17.56 3.55
CA THR A 268 -4.71 -18.69 3.45
C THR A 268 -5.84 -18.47 2.45
N ASP A 269 -5.96 -17.26 1.89
CA ASP A 269 -7.09 -16.85 1.03
C ASP A 269 -8.44 -16.89 1.77
N ASP A 270 -8.40 -16.75 3.10
CA ASP A 270 -9.55 -16.62 3.98
C ASP A 270 -9.35 -15.43 4.91
N LEU A 271 -10.08 -14.34 4.66
CA LEU A 271 -9.86 -13.06 5.35
C LEU A 271 -9.94 -13.17 6.88
N ILE A 272 -10.82 -14.03 7.42
CA ILE A 272 -10.92 -14.22 8.87
C ILE A 272 -9.63 -14.85 9.40
N THR A 273 -9.22 -15.98 8.82
CA THR A 273 -7.99 -16.67 9.20
C THR A 273 -6.77 -15.78 9.01
N ASP A 274 -6.68 -15.04 7.90
CA ASP A 274 -5.56 -14.15 7.61
C ASP A 274 -5.48 -12.98 8.61
N ILE A 275 -6.62 -12.37 8.97
CA ILE A 275 -6.65 -11.36 10.04
C ILE A 275 -6.22 -11.98 11.37
N GLN A 276 -6.69 -13.17 11.73
CA GLN A 276 -6.28 -13.87 12.95
C GLN A 276 -4.77 -14.16 12.97
N VAL A 277 -4.20 -14.54 11.83
CA VAL A 277 -2.75 -14.74 11.68
C VAL A 277 -2.00 -13.44 11.99
N VAL A 278 -2.42 -12.30 11.42
CA VAL A 278 -1.84 -10.99 11.73
C VAL A 278 -1.97 -10.68 13.21
N LEU A 279 -3.18 -10.76 13.77
CA LEU A 279 -3.46 -10.42 15.18
C LEU A 279 -2.69 -11.30 16.17
N SER A 280 -2.46 -12.58 15.85
CA SER A 280 -1.72 -13.49 16.72
C SER A 280 -0.25 -13.10 16.92
N GLY A 281 0.32 -12.27 16.04
CA GLY A 281 1.66 -11.70 16.18
C GLY A 281 1.69 -10.31 16.82
N MET A 282 0.52 -9.73 17.13
CA MET A 282 0.42 -8.40 17.73
C MET A 282 0.63 -8.44 19.25
N LYS A 283 1.41 -7.49 19.76
CA LYS A 283 1.65 -7.31 21.21
C LYS A 283 0.71 -6.30 21.86
N SER A 284 -0.11 -5.63 21.07
CA SER A 284 -0.97 -4.53 21.50
C SER A 284 -2.35 -4.69 20.88
N SER A 285 -3.38 -4.19 21.57
CA SER A 285 -4.73 -4.12 21.02
C SER A 285 -4.74 -3.35 19.71
N VAL A 286 -5.57 -3.82 18.79
CA VAL A 286 -5.85 -3.16 17.53
C VAL A 286 -7.24 -2.53 17.62
N TYR A 287 -7.32 -1.29 17.17
CA TYR A 287 -8.56 -0.55 17.02
C TYR A 287 -8.82 -0.29 15.54
N VAL A 288 -10.08 -0.07 15.19
CA VAL A 288 -10.50 0.24 13.82
C VAL A 288 -11.37 1.48 13.85
N GLN A 289 -10.93 2.54 13.18
CA GLN A 289 -11.70 3.74 12.98
C GLN A 289 -12.52 3.62 11.68
N ASP A 290 -13.82 3.89 11.75
CA ASP A 290 -14.72 3.83 10.61
C ASP A 290 -14.91 5.19 9.95
N TRP A 291 -14.48 5.29 8.70
CA TRP A 291 -14.54 6.45 7.84
C TRP A 291 -15.64 6.36 6.78
N THR A 292 -16.42 5.27 6.76
CA THR A 292 -17.46 5.01 5.77
C THR A 292 -18.34 6.24 5.56
N ASP A 293 -18.37 6.75 4.33
CA ASP A 293 -19.25 7.87 3.98
C ASP A 293 -20.69 7.38 3.83
N PRO A 294 -21.67 8.03 4.49
CA PRO A 294 -23.05 7.56 4.52
C PRO A 294 -23.77 7.64 3.17
N GLU A 295 -23.31 8.48 2.24
CA GLU A 295 -23.88 8.58 0.89
C GLU A 295 -23.25 7.52 -0.03
N MET A 296 -21.93 7.38 -0.01
CA MET A 296 -21.20 6.42 -0.84
C MET A 296 -21.50 4.97 -0.44
N GLN A 297 -21.63 4.68 0.86
CA GLN A 297 -21.92 3.35 1.41
C GLN A 297 -20.92 2.26 0.98
N ILE A 298 -19.66 2.66 0.85
CA ILE A 298 -18.53 1.75 0.68
C ILE A 298 -17.76 1.74 2.01
N PRO A 299 -17.49 0.56 2.59
CA PRO A 299 -16.64 0.45 3.77
C PRO A 299 -15.31 1.17 3.56
N VAL A 300 -14.98 2.09 4.47
CA VAL A 300 -13.67 2.74 4.54
C VAL A 300 -13.21 2.69 5.98
N LEU A 301 -12.15 1.94 6.27
CA LEU A 301 -11.72 1.66 7.64
C LEU A 301 -10.23 1.94 7.82
N ARG A 302 -9.82 2.28 9.03
CA ARG A 302 -8.41 2.43 9.42
C ARG A 302 -8.11 1.61 10.67
N PRO A 303 -7.51 0.42 10.53
CA PRO A 303 -6.87 -0.28 11.63
C PRO A 303 -5.68 0.51 12.17
N PHE A 304 -5.53 0.56 13.48
CA PHE A 304 -4.37 1.16 14.14
C PHE A 304 -4.11 0.52 15.50
N SER A 305 -2.89 0.64 15.98
CA SER A 305 -2.54 0.44 17.39
C SER A 305 -2.12 1.78 17.99
N LEU A 306 -2.12 1.91 19.32
CA LEU A 306 -1.61 3.15 19.95
C LEU A 306 -0.15 3.42 19.55
N LYS A 307 0.64 2.36 19.40
CA LYS A 307 2.03 2.45 18.93
C LYS A 307 2.15 2.99 17.51
N THR A 308 1.29 2.59 16.58
CA THR A 308 1.32 3.13 15.21
C THR A 308 0.95 4.60 15.18
N ALA A 309 -0.05 5.01 15.98
CA ALA A 309 -0.44 6.41 16.08
C ALA A 309 0.70 7.28 16.66
N GLU A 310 1.50 6.76 17.59
CA GLU A 310 2.69 7.45 18.10
C GLU A 310 3.77 7.64 17.02
N HIS A 311 3.98 6.66 16.15
CA HIS A 311 4.95 6.74 15.05
C HIS A 311 4.56 7.74 13.95
N GLU A 312 3.27 8.05 13.77
CA GLU A 312 2.81 9.08 12.80
C GLU A 312 3.43 10.46 13.07
N ARG A 313 3.87 10.71 14.31
CA ARG A 313 4.63 11.91 14.70
C ARG A 313 5.98 12.02 13.97
N ASP A 314 6.59 10.89 13.60
CA ASP A 314 7.97 10.80 13.14
C ASP A 314 8.09 10.69 11.61
N HIS A 315 7.15 11.27 10.85
CA HIS A 315 7.15 11.22 9.38
C HIS A 315 8.49 11.65 8.75
N ALA A 316 9.18 12.65 9.33
CA ALA A 316 10.50 13.09 8.87
C ALA A 316 11.59 11.99 8.99
N MET A 317 11.44 11.06 9.94
CA MET A 317 12.34 9.92 10.10
C MET A 317 12.09 8.85 9.02
N ILE A 318 10.84 8.66 8.59
CA ILE A 318 10.48 7.80 7.45
C ILE A 318 11.17 8.30 6.18
N GLU A 319 11.08 9.60 5.89
CA GLU A 319 11.74 10.19 4.72
C GLU A 319 13.26 10.01 4.76
N THR A 320 13.87 10.22 5.92
CA THR A 320 15.31 10.03 6.12
C THR A 320 15.71 8.58 5.89
N TYR A 321 14.92 7.63 6.40
CA TYR A 321 15.14 6.19 6.23
C TYR A 321 15.08 5.79 4.75
N VAL A 322 14.01 6.18 4.06
CA VAL A 322 13.76 5.92 2.64
C VAL A 322 14.89 6.48 1.78
N HIS A 323 15.30 7.73 2.03
CA HIS A 323 16.40 8.37 1.30
C HIS A 323 17.73 7.60 1.45
N ARG A 324 18.01 7.04 2.63
CA ARG A 324 19.23 6.25 2.84
C ARG A 324 19.21 4.93 2.08
N ILE A 325 18.06 4.25 1.99
CA ILE A 325 17.94 3.06 1.12
C ILE A 325 18.22 3.44 -0.34
N MET A 326 17.69 4.57 -0.82
CA MET A 326 17.96 5.05 -2.18
C MET A 326 19.46 5.29 -2.39
N VAL A 327 20.14 5.97 -1.46
CA VAL A 327 21.59 6.22 -1.55
C VAL A 327 22.39 4.92 -1.57
N ASP A 328 22.15 4.02 -0.62
CA ASP A 328 22.88 2.76 -0.49
C ASP A 328 22.67 1.84 -1.69
N SER A 329 21.49 1.87 -2.30
CA SER A 329 21.21 1.11 -3.51
C SER A 329 22.17 1.46 -4.65
N GLY A 330 22.77 2.65 -4.64
CA GLY A 330 23.78 3.11 -5.59
C GLY A 330 25.01 2.21 -5.69
N ASN A 331 25.35 1.49 -4.61
CA ASN A 331 26.47 0.55 -4.58
C ASN A 331 26.21 -0.73 -5.41
N TYR A 332 24.95 -1.00 -5.75
CA TYR A 332 24.52 -2.19 -6.47
C TYR A 332 24.06 -1.87 -7.89
N ILE A 333 24.05 -0.59 -8.29
CA ILE A 333 23.61 -0.18 -9.63
C ILE A 333 24.73 -0.38 -10.64
N VAL A 334 24.41 -1.04 -11.75
CA VAL A 334 25.28 -1.11 -12.92
C VAL A 334 25.08 0.15 -13.76
N TRP A 335 25.95 1.14 -13.58
CA TRP A 335 25.89 2.41 -14.29
C TRP A 335 26.36 2.24 -15.74
N THR A 336 25.44 2.39 -16.70
CA THR A 336 25.69 2.33 -18.15
C THR A 336 25.32 3.61 -18.87
#